data_AF-A0A935J915-F1
#
_entry.id   AF-A0A935J915-F1
#
_cell.length_a   1.000
_cell.length_b   1.000
_cell.length_c   1.000
_cell.angle_alpha   90.00
_cell.angle_beta   90.00
_cell.angle_gamma   90.00
#
_symmetry.space_group_name_H-M   'P 1'
#
loop_
_entity.id
_entity.type
_entity.pdbx_description
1 polymer ?
#
loop_
_entity_poly.entity_id
_entity_poly.type
_entity_poly.pdbx_seq_one_letter_code
_entity_poly.pdbx_strand_id
1 'polypeptide(L)'
;MSNEKKLRTFQELHYNPEEAFKNDEFKKLVNNTPPEKWLKKHPLAKVKKNGKETSSRYLPIDKVEYLLDLIYQRWYPEVIREGVMFNSVYATVRVHVLNPISGEWEYYDGVGAKDIQSDSGTTLTMETIKSAGVQMALPAAKSYAIKDAVEHIGAIFGRNVNRDGVIDEFKGQYSTKENDAVQPETKKRSDAETKRILVLISAAKTKDNLRQLRPDLVTQEEFEAFEEKMKSLTN
;
A
#
# COMPACT_ATOMS: atom_id res chain seq x y z
N MET A 1 6.19 4.15 47.49
CA MET A 1 6.25 5.08 46.34
C MET A 1 6.36 4.24 45.08
N SER A 2 5.22 3.90 44.48
CA SER A 2 5.20 3.08 43.25
C SER A 2 5.59 3.97 42.08
N ASN A 3 6.78 3.73 41.55
CA ASN A 3 7.27 4.37 40.35
C ASN A 3 6.58 3.66 39.17
N GLU A 4 5.36 4.08 38.82
CA GLU A 4 4.70 3.64 37.59
C GLU A 4 5.58 4.07 36.42
N LYS A 5 6.31 3.13 35.83
CA LYS A 5 7.02 3.35 34.56
C LYS A 5 5.97 3.69 33.50
N LYS A 6 5.79 4.98 33.24
CA LYS A 6 4.98 5.48 32.12
C LYS A 6 5.43 4.77 30.85
N LEU A 7 4.54 3.98 30.26
CA LEU A 7 4.81 3.29 29.00
C LEU A 7 5.07 4.34 27.93
N ARG A 8 6.16 4.16 27.18
CA ARG A 8 6.48 5.03 26.03
C ARG A 8 5.34 4.95 25.03
N THR A 9 4.92 6.09 24.48
CA THR A 9 3.95 6.11 23.39
C THR A 9 4.61 5.64 22.10
N PHE A 10 3.83 5.23 21.09
CA PHE A 10 4.39 4.82 19.80
C PHE A 10 5.29 5.91 19.19
N GLN A 11 4.96 7.19 19.43
CA GLN A 11 5.73 8.35 18.97
C GLN A 11 7.14 8.44 19.57
N GLU A 12 7.40 7.82 20.71
CA GLU A 12 8.69 7.86 21.43
C GLU A 12 9.58 6.63 21.13
N LEU A 13 9.18 5.76 20.19
CA LEU A 13 9.91 4.52 19.87
C LEU A 13 11.14 4.75 18.98
N HIS A 14 11.09 5.73 18.08
CA HIS A 14 12.17 5.99 17.14
C HIS A 14 13.10 7.10 17.62
N TYR A 15 14.40 6.83 17.56
CA TYR A 15 15.46 7.79 17.93
C TYR A 15 15.53 8.99 16.97
N ASN A 16 15.11 8.81 15.71
CA ASN A 16 15.12 9.84 14.69
C ASN A 16 13.69 10.14 14.18
N PRO A 17 13.07 11.24 14.63
CA PRO A 17 11.70 11.61 14.24
C PRO A 17 11.51 11.87 12.74
N GLU A 18 12.52 12.39 12.04
CA GLU A 18 12.43 12.71 10.61
C GLU A 18 12.41 11.44 9.75
N GLU A 19 13.26 10.48 10.09
CA GLU A 19 13.29 9.18 9.42
C GLU A 19 12.01 8.37 9.69
N ALA A 20 11.50 8.44 10.92
CA ALA A 20 10.22 7.84 11.28
C ALA A 20 9.05 8.44 10.46
N PHE A 21 9.06 9.76 10.24
CA PHE A 21 8.06 10.43 9.40
C PHE A 21 8.13 9.97 7.93
N LYS A 22 9.33 9.94 7.34
CA LYS A 22 9.52 9.44 5.96
C LYS A 22 9.09 7.98 5.83
N ASN A 23 9.41 7.15 6.82
CA ASN A 23 8.99 5.75 6.86
C ASN A 23 7.46 5.62 6.96
N ASP A 24 6.79 6.51 7.67
CA ASP A 24 5.33 6.56 7.71
C ASP A 24 4.72 6.94 6.36
N GLU A 25 5.28 7.94 5.66
CA GLU A 25 4.84 8.31 4.31
C GLU A 25 5.04 7.17 3.31
N PHE A 26 6.17 6.49 3.39
CA PHE A 26 6.43 5.30 2.57
C PHE A 26 5.47 4.16 2.89
N LYS A 27 5.22 3.88 4.17
CA LYS A 27 4.23 2.86 4.57
C LYS A 27 2.82 3.23 4.14
N LYS A 28 2.45 4.52 4.12
CA LYS A 28 1.18 4.97 3.53
C LYS A 28 1.14 4.65 2.04
N LEU A 29 2.21 4.95 1.30
CA LEU A 29 2.28 4.70 -0.14
C LEU A 29 2.14 3.20 -0.47
N VAL A 30 2.91 2.35 0.21
CA VAL A 30 2.99 0.91 -0.09
C VAL A 30 1.77 0.13 0.43
N ASN A 31 1.00 0.69 1.36
CA ASN A 31 -0.27 0.14 1.81
C ASN A 31 -1.49 0.64 1.03
N ASN A 32 -1.32 1.37 -0.06
CA ASN A 32 -2.42 1.64 -0.98
C ASN A 32 -2.87 0.37 -1.70
N THR A 33 -4.18 0.25 -1.93
CA THR A 33 -4.74 -0.89 -2.67
C THR A 33 -4.35 -0.80 -4.15
N PRO A 34 -3.92 -1.90 -4.79
CA PRO A 34 -3.57 -1.89 -6.21
C PRO A 34 -4.81 -1.63 -7.07
N PRO A 35 -4.65 -1.02 -8.26
CA PRO A 35 -5.75 -0.82 -9.19
C PRO A 35 -6.47 -2.12 -9.53
N GLU A 36 -7.80 -2.15 -9.43
CA GLU A 36 -8.58 -3.37 -9.67
C GLU A 36 -8.38 -3.94 -11.08
N LYS A 37 -8.08 -3.08 -12.06
CA LYS A 37 -7.79 -3.46 -13.45
C LYS A 37 -6.57 -4.37 -13.58
N TRP A 38 -5.65 -4.35 -12.62
CA TRP A 38 -4.45 -5.19 -12.64
C TRP A 38 -4.70 -6.58 -12.04
N LEU A 39 -5.78 -6.75 -11.29
CA LEU A 39 -6.10 -8.01 -10.63
C LEU A 39 -6.70 -9.00 -11.63
N LYS A 40 -6.07 -10.16 -11.77
CA LYS A 40 -6.59 -11.27 -12.56
C LYS A 40 -7.32 -12.26 -11.64
N LYS A 41 -8.36 -12.90 -12.18
CA LYS A 41 -9.09 -13.97 -11.48
C LYS A 41 -8.40 -15.31 -11.74
N HIS A 42 -8.23 -16.12 -10.71
CA HIS A 42 -7.75 -17.48 -10.84
C HIS A 42 -8.90 -18.38 -11.33
N PRO A 43 -8.67 -19.24 -12.34
CA PRO A 43 -9.75 -20.05 -12.94
C PRO A 43 -10.39 -21.05 -11.97
N LEU A 44 -9.60 -21.62 -11.06
CA LEU A 44 -10.01 -22.76 -10.22
C LEU A 44 -10.02 -22.46 -8.72
N ALA A 45 -9.38 -21.38 -8.28
CA ALA A 45 -9.25 -21.09 -6.85
C ALA A 45 -10.40 -20.19 -6.42
N LYS A 46 -11.19 -20.63 -5.45
CA LYS A 46 -12.28 -19.85 -4.84
C LYS A 46 -11.89 -19.45 -3.43
N VAL A 47 -12.23 -18.23 -3.05
CA VAL A 47 -12.03 -17.68 -1.71
C VAL A 47 -13.39 -17.22 -1.20
N LYS A 48 -13.66 -17.43 0.08
CA LYS A 48 -14.83 -16.85 0.73
C LYS A 48 -14.48 -15.39 1.07
N LYS A 49 -15.22 -14.45 0.48
CA LYS A 49 -15.12 -13.02 0.78
C LYS A 49 -16.49 -12.53 1.25
N ASN A 50 -16.59 -11.96 2.44
CA ASN A 50 -17.86 -11.50 3.03
C ASN A 50 -18.96 -12.59 3.00
N GLY A 51 -18.59 -13.84 3.27
CA GLY A 51 -19.51 -14.98 3.27
C GLY A 51 -19.95 -15.48 1.88
N LYS A 52 -19.46 -14.90 0.78
CA LYS A 52 -19.73 -15.33 -0.60
C LYS A 52 -18.49 -15.95 -1.25
N GLU A 53 -18.66 -17.07 -1.95
CA GLU A 53 -17.58 -17.66 -2.75
C GLU A 53 -17.28 -16.80 -3.98
N THR A 54 -16.08 -16.25 -4.05
CA THR A 54 -15.59 -15.45 -5.18
C THR A 54 -14.32 -16.07 -5.73
N SER A 55 -14.06 -15.93 -7.03
CA SER A 55 -12.78 -16.36 -7.60
C SER A 55 -11.62 -15.61 -6.94
N SER A 56 -10.57 -16.34 -6.54
CA SER A 56 -9.33 -15.78 -6.01
C SER A 56 -8.74 -14.80 -7.01
N ARG A 57 -8.41 -13.61 -6.54
CA ARG A 57 -7.78 -12.58 -7.36
C ARG A 57 -6.29 -12.56 -7.04
N TYR A 58 -5.46 -12.36 -8.06
CA TYR A 58 -4.02 -12.26 -7.87
C TYR A 58 -3.45 -11.12 -8.71
N LEU A 59 -2.34 -10.56 -8.24
CA LEU A 59 -1.55 -9.61 -9.00
C LEU A 59 -0.59 -10.39 -9.92
N PRO A 60 -0.62 -10.16 -11.25
CA PRO A 60 0.31 -10.78 -12.18
C PRO A 60 1.77 -10.40 -11.89
N ILE A 61 2.71 -11.29 -12.22
CA ILE A 61 4.15 -11.08 -11.95
C ILE A 61 4.69 -9.83 -12.65
N ASP A 62 4.24 -9.54 -13.88
CA ASP A 62 4.64 -8.34 -14.63
C ASP A 62 4.32 -7.04 -13.90
N LYS A 63 3.20 -7.02 -13.16
CA LYS A 63 2.79 -5.86 -12.36
C LYS A 63 3.57 -5.77 -11.05
N VAL A 64 3.93 -6.90 -10.47
CA VAL A 64 4.78 -6.96 -9.28
C VAL A 64 6.19 -6.45 -9.59
N GLU A 65 6.81 -6.93 -10.66
CA GLU A 65 8.15 -6.50 -11.07
C GLU A 65 8.17 -5.01 -11.42
N TYR A 66 7.14 -4.53 -12.14
CA TYR A 66 6.96 -3.10 -12.40
C TYR A 66 6.87 -2.26 -11.13
N LEU A 67 6.14 -2.71 -10.11
CA LEU A 67 6.04 -2.01 -8.82
C LEU A 67 7.37 -2.01 -8.06
N LEU A 68 8.15 -3.11 -8.13
CA LEU A 68 9.49 -3.16 -7.54
C LEU A 68 10.44 -2.18 -8.22
N ASP A 69 10.43 -2.13 -9.55
CA ASP A 69 11.24 -1.18 -10.32
C ASP A 69 10.84 0.27 -10.01
N LEU A 70 9.54 0.54 -9.86
CA LEU A 70 9.03 1.88 -9.58
C LEU A 70 9.36 2.35 -8.15
N ILE A 71 9.21 1.48 -7.15
CA ILE A 71 9.31 1.85 -5.73
C ILE A 71 10.76 1.77 -5.24
N TYR A 72 11.47 0.68 -5.58
CA TYR A 72 12.79 0.38 -5.01
C TYR A 72 13.94 0.66 -5.98
N GLN A 73 13.70 0.68 -7.30
CA GLN A 73 14.67 0.90 -8.39
C GLN A 73 15.81 -0.13 -8.49
N ARG A 74 16.23 -0.72 -7.36
CA ARG A 74 17.25 -1.74 -7.23
C ARG A 74 16.69 -2.87 -6.39
N TRP A 75 16.45 -4.00 -7.04
CA TRP A 75 16.05 -5.22 -6.41
C TRP A 75 16.61 -6.42 -7.17
N TYR A 76 16.74 -7.56 -6.51
CA TYR A 76 17.07 -8.82 -7.18
C TYR A 76 16.50 -10.02 -6.42
N PRO A 77 16.03 -11.05 -7.13
CA PRO A 77 15.60 -12.29 -6.52
C PRO A 77 16.76 -13.28 -6.39
N GLU A 78 16.98 -13.79 -5.19
CA GLU A 78 17.89 -14.89 -4.87
C GLU A 78 17.07 -16.18 -4.66
N VAL A 79 17.41 -17.25 -5.37
CA VAL A 79 16.79 -18.56 -5.14
C VAL A 79 17.53 -19.24 -4.00
N ILE A 80 16.85 -19.41 -2.86
CA ILE A 80 17.44 -20.05 -1.67
C ILE A 80 17.39 -21.57 -1.81
N ARG A 81 16.26 -22.08 -2.33
CA ARG A 81 16.01 -23.50 -2.43
C ARG A 81 14.98 -23.81 -3.49
N GLU A 82 15.21 -24.89 -4.21
CA GLU A 82 14.26 -25.56 -5.08
C GLU A 82 14.14 -27.03 -4.71
N GLY A 83 13.02 -27.63 -5.07
CA GLY A 83 12.84 -29.06 -4.93
C GLY A 83 11.50 -29.56 -5.43
N VAL A 84 11.27 -30.84 -5.19
CA VAL A 84 10.00 -31.52 -5.44
C VAL A 84 9.28 -31.76 -4.12
N MET A 85 7.97 -31.55 -4.08
CA MET A 85 7.12 -31.83 -2.94
C MET A 85 5.84 -32.49 -3.46
N PHE A 86 5.65 -33.77 -3.17
CA PHE A 86 4.59 -34.62 -3.75
C PHE A 86 4.59 -34.55 -5.29
N ASN A 87 3.47 -34.15 -5.89
CA ASN A 87 3.27 -34.02 -7.33
C ASN A 87 3.55 -32.60 -7.83
N SER A 88 4.30 -31.81 -7.07
CA SER A 88 4.53 -30.39 -7.32
C SER A 88 6.02 -30.07 -7.19
N VAL A 89 6.46 -29.02 -7.86
CA VAL A 89 7.76 -28.40 -7.60
C VAL A 89 7.55 -27.18 -6.72
N TYR A 90 8.51 -26.92 -5.85
CA TYR A 90 8.52 -25.74 -5.01
C TYR A 90 9.80 -24.93 -5.20
N ALA A 91 9.69 -23.63 -4.94
CA ALA A 91 10.80 -22.71 -4.88
C ALA A 91 10.64 -21.80 -3.66
N THR A 92 11.75 -21.55 -2.98
CA THR A 92 11.89 -20.54 -1.93
C THR A 92 12.81 -19.45 -2.46
N VAL A 93 12.32 -18.23 -2.48
CA VAL A 93 13.01 -17.07 -3.04
C VAL A 93 13.13 -16.01 -1.97
N ARG A 94 14.30 -15.38 -1.90
CA ARG A 94 14.56 -14.16 -1.15
C ARG A 94 14.61 -12.99 -2.11
N VAL A 95 13.75 -12.02 -1.92
CA VAL A 95 13.77 -10.77 -2.70
C VAL A 95 14.54 -9.74 -1.90
N HIS A 96 15.68 -9.32 -2.41
CA HIS A 96 16.47 -8.22 -1.86
C HIS A 96 16.00 -6.91 -2.49
N VAL A 97 15.72 -5.91 -1.67
CA VAL A 97 15.33 -4.56 -2.10
C VAL A 97 16.19 -3.52 -1.40
N LEU A 98 16.59 -2.48 -2.12
CA LEU A 98 17.28 -1.34 -1.53
C LEU A 98 16.24 -0.35 -1.01
N ASN A 99 16.11 -0.19 0.31
CA ASN A 99 15.14 0.73 0.89
C ASN A 99 15.46 2.18 0.45
N PRO A 100 14.52 2.90 -0.19
CA PRO A 100 14.76 4.25 -0.72
C PRO A 100 14.95 5.32 0.35
N ILE A 101 14.56 5.05 1.60
CA ILE A 101 14.67 5.97 2.74
C ILE A 101 15.98 5.75 3.49
N SER A 102 16.25 4.51 3.94
CA SER A 102 17.44 4.20 4.74
C SER A 102 18.68 3.97 3.87
N GLY A 103 18.52 3.60 2.59
CA GLY A 103 19.61 3.20 1.71
C GLY A 103 20.23 1.84 2.06
N GLU A 104 19.58 1.07 2.95
CA GLU A 104 20.03 -0.26 3.36
C GLU A 104 19.33 -1.35 2.54
N TRP A 105 20.01 -2.49 2.40
CA TRP A 105 19.42 -3.67 1.77
C TRP A 105 18.51 -4.39 2.77
N GLU A 106 17.25 -4.52 2.39
CA GLU A 106 16.27 -5.34 3.08
C GLU A 106 15.98 -6.60 2.26
N TYR A 107 15.48 -7.64 2.92
CA TYR A 107 15.09 -8.86 2.25
C TYR A 107 13.76 -9.39 2.74
N TYR A 108 13.02 -10.00 1.82
CA TYR A 108 11.74 -10.64 2.07
C TYR A 108 11.76 -12.04 1.50
N ASP A 109 11.41 -13.03 2.33
CA ASP A 109 11.35 -14.43 1.92
C ASP A 109 9.94 -14.79 1.49
N GLY A 110 9.83 -15.57 0.43
CA GLY A 110 8.56 -16.05 -0.09
C GLY A 110 8.66 -17.48 -0.61
N VAL A 111 7.53 -18.17 -0.62
CA VAL A 111 7.41 -19.56 -1.05
C VAL A 111 6.39 -19.70 -2.18
N GLY A 112 6.69 -20.59 -3.12
CA GLY A 112 5.82 -20.86 -4.25
C GLY A 112 5.85 -22.33 -4.60
N ALA A 113 4.70 -22.88 -4.97
CA ALA A 113 4.57 -24.25 -5.44
C ALA A 113 3.70 -24.32 -6.69
N LYS A 114 4.03 -25.25 -7.59
CA LYS A 114 3.25 -25.52 -8.80
C LYS A 114 3.21 -27.01 -9.10
N ASP A 115 2.01 -27.50 -9.36
CA ASP A 115 1.80 -28.91 -9.72
C ASP A 115 2.45 -29.25 -11.06
N ILE A 116 3.08 -30.41 -11.12
CA ILE A 116 3.68 -30.97 -12.33
C ILE A 116 2.54 -31.56 -13.17
N GLN A 117 2.44 -31.14 -14.42
CA GLN A 117 1.44 -31.67 -15.34
C GLN A 117 1.80 -33.09 -15.78
N SER A 118 0.87 -34.03 -15.62
CA SER A 118 0.90 -35.38 -16.19
C SER A 118 -0.15 -35.55 -17.29
N ASP A 119 -0.11 -36.68 -17.99
CA ASP A 119 -1.19 -37.05 -18.91
C ASP A 119 -2.52 -37.31 -18.19
N SER A 120 -3.61 -36.89 -18.84
CA SER A 120 -4.98 -37.06 -18.33
C SER A 120 -5.26 -38.55 -18.10
N GLY A 121 -5.84 -38.90 -16.95
CA GLY A 121 -6.19 -40.28 -16.61
C GLY A 121 -5.04 -41.17 -16.15
N THR A 122 -3.84 -40.62 -15.94
CA THR A 122 -2.67 -41.38 -15.50
C THR A 122 -2.31 -41.08 -14.05
N THR A 123 -1.92 -42.10 -13.28
CA THR A 123 -1.36 -41.91 -11.93
C THR A 123 0.03 -41.32 -12.04
N LEU A 124 0.32 -40.29 -11.26
CA LEU A 124 1.59 -39.56 -11.35
C LEU A 124 2.75 -40.43 -10.83
N THR A 125 3.49 -41.03 -11.75
CA THR A 125 4.77 -41.71 -11.51
C THR A 125 5.89 -41.01 -12.28
N MET A 126 7.15 -41.28 -11.92
CA MET A 126 8.32 -40.65 -12.57
C MET A 126 8.34 -40.86 -14.09
N GLU A 127 7.76 -41.96 -14.59
CA GLU A 127 7.68 -42.24 -16.04
C GLU A 127 6.59 -41.43 -16.75
N THR A 128 5.60 -40.93 -16.02
CA THR A 128 4.41 -40.23 -16.56
C THR A 128 4.52 -38.71 -16.47
N ILE A 129 5.59 -38.21 -15.85
CA ILE A 129 5.91 -36.79 -15.78
C ILE A 129 6.34 -36.32 -17.17
N LYS A 130 5.62 -35.35 -17.72
CA LYS A 130 6.07 -34.67 -18.94
C LYS A 130 7.31 -33.87 -18.62
N SER A 131 8.40 -34.07 -19.37
CA SER A 131 9.62 -33.25 -19.25
C SER A 131 9.32 -31.75 -19.40
N ALA A 132 8.39 -31.40 -20.31
CA ALA A 132 7.88 -30.04 -20.47
C ALA A 132 7.13 -29.52 -19.22
N GLY A 133 6.53 -30.41 -18.43
CA GLY A 133 5.81 -30.09 -17.20
C GLY A 133 6.73 -29.48 -16.13
N VAL A 134 7.92 -30.05 -15.93
CA VAL A 134 8.92 -29.51 -14.98
C VAL A 134 9.47 -28.17 -15.46
N GLN A 135 9.77 -28.05 -16.76
CA GLN A 135 10.25 -26.79 -17.35
C GLN A 135 9.25 -25.64 -17.25
N MET A 136 7.94 -25.93 -17.23
CA MET A 136 6.91 -24.92 -16.99
C MET A 136 6.65 -24.69 -15.49
N ALA A 137 6.66 -25.74 -14.68
CA ALA A 137 6.27 -25.66 -13.28
C ALA A 137 7.31 -24.94 -12.41
N LEU A 138 8.61 -25.17 -12.63
CA LEU A 138 9.65 -24.60 -11.78
C LEU A 138 9.77 -23.06 -11.94
N PRO A 139 9.78 -22.49 -13.16
CA PRO A 139 9.72 -21.04 -13.33
C PRO A 139 8.42 -20.44 -12.77
N ALA A 140 7.28 -21.12 -12.93
CA ALA A 140 6.02 -20.67 -12.37
C ALA A 140 6.04 -20.66 -10.83
N ALA A 141 6.63 -21.68 -10.20
CA ALA A 141 6.83 -21.74 -8.74
C ALA A 141 7.73 -20.60 -8.27
N LYS A 142 8.82 -20.29 -9.00
CA LYS A 142 9.67 -19.12 -8.72
C LYS A 142 8.88 -17.81 -8.80
N SER A 143 8.08 -17.60 -9.84
CA SER A 143 7.23 -16.40 -9.94
C SER A 143 6.20 -16.31 -8.81
N TYR A 144 5.68 -17.44 -8.32
CA TYR A 144 4.78 -17.46 -7.17
C TYR A 144 5.51 -17.09 -5.87
N ALA A 145 6.72 -17.61 -5.67
CA ALA A 145 7.56 -17.28 -4.52
C ALA A 145 7.94 -15.78 -4.48
N ILE A 146 8.26 -15.18 -5.63
CA ILE A 146 8.56 -13.74 -5.72
C ILE A 146 7.34 -12.91 -5.29
N LYS A 147 6.14 -13.26 -5.77
CA LYS A 147 4.91 -12.55 -5.39
C LYS A 147 4.64 -12.67 -3.89
N ASP A 148 4.75 -13.88 -3.34
CA ASP A 148 4.56 -14.14 -1.92
C ASP A 148 5.52 -13.31 -1.05
N ALA A 149 6.80 -13.24 -1.44
CA ALA A 149 7.80 -12.44 -0.74
C ALA A 149 7.39 -10.97 -0.65
N VAL A 150 6.96 -10.38 -1.76
CA VAL A 150 6.66 -8.93 -1.82
C VAL A 150 5.28 -8.58 -1.27
N GLU A 151 4.36 -9.54 -1.17
CA GLU A 151 3.08 -9.34 -0.50
C GLU A 151 3.26 -8.94 0.98
N HIS A 152 4.37 -9.32 1.61
CA HIS A 152 4.69 -8.89 2.97
C HIS A 152 4.96 -7.39 3.10
N ILE A 153 5.45 -6.76 2.03
CA ILE A 153 5.85 -5.35 2.02
C ILE A 153 4.63 -4.43 2.21
N GLY A 154 3.52 -4.69 1.51
CA GLY A 154 2.29 -3.93 1.71
C GLY A 154 1.17 -4.27 0.74
N ALA A 155 0.04 -3.60 0.94
CA ALA A 155 -1.19 -3.88 0.21
C ALA A 155 -1.06 -3.70 -1.31
N ILE A 156 -0.19 -2.78 -1.78
CA ILE A 156 0.00 -2.48 -3.21
C ILE A 156 0.49 -3.69 -3.99
N PHE A 157 1.22 -4.60 -3.34
CA PHE A 157 1.70 -5.85 -3.93
C PHE A 157 0.67 -6.99 -3.90
N GLY A 158 -0.50 -6.77 -3.31
CA GLY A 158 -1.61 -7.73 -3.33
C GLY A 158 -1.96 -8.37 -1.98
N ARG A 159 -1.27 -8.02 -0.89
CA ARG A 159 -1.42 -8.61 0.47
C ARG A 159 -2.88 -8.79 0.93
N ASN A 160 -3.72 -7.80 0.62
CA ASN A 160 -5.08 -7.68 1.12
C ASN A 160 -6.16 -8.09 0.10
N VAL A 161 -5.77 -8.49 -1.12
CA VAL A 161 -6.70 -8.71 -2.24
C VAL A 161 -7.77 -9.77 -1.95
N ASN A 162 -7.40 -10.80 -1.20
CA ASN A 162 -8.23 -11.95 -0.84
C ASN A 162 -8.55 -12.02 0.67
N ARG A 163 -8.21 -10.99 1.47
CA ARG A 163 -8.48 -10.97 2.92
C ARG A 163 -9.83 -10.29 3.21
N ASP A 164 -10.52 -10.79 4.23
CA ASP A 164 -11.73 -10.19 4.80
C ASP A 164 -11.37 -9.33 6.02
N GLY A 165 -12.10 -8.22 6.24
CA GLY A 165 -11.95 -7.37 7.44
C GLY A 165 -10.62 -6.61 7.53
N VAL A 166 -10.09 -6.16 6.39
CA VAL A 166 -8.84 -5.41 6.30
C VAL A 166 -8.99 -4.05 6.96
N ILE A 167 -7.96 -3.60 7.69
CA ILE A 167 -7.87 -2.21 8.16
C ILE A 167 -7.51 -1.37 6.93
N ASP A 168 -8.48 -0.61 6.43
CA ASP A 168 -8.44 0.00 5.10
C ASP A 168 -7.33 1.04 4.91
N GLU A 169 -6.80 1.64 5.98
CA GLU A 169 -5.79 2.71 5.88
C GLU A 169 -4.74 2.64 6.98
N PHE A 170 -3.46 2.65 6.58
CA PHE A 170 -2.35 2.91 7.49
C PHE A 170 -2.34 4.41 7.85
N LYS A 171 -2.68 4.73 9.10
CA LYS A 171 -2.56 6.10 9.63
C LYS A 171 -1.16 6.29 10.22
N GLY A 172 -0.36 7.13 9.56
CA GLY A 172 0.94 7.54 10.10
C GLY A 172 0.76 8.23 11.46
N GLN A 173 1.66 7.94 12.39
CA GLN A 173 1.61 8.37 13.78
C GLN A 173 2.65 9.44 14.11
N TYR A 174 3.64 9.64 13.23
CA TYR A 174 4.66 10.67 13.39
C TYR A 174 4.29 11.92 12.60
N SER A 175 4.52 13.11 13.19
CA SER A 175 4.45 14.40 12.50
C SER A 175 5.77 15.14 12.69
N THR A 176 6.28 15.75 11.63
CA THR A 176 7.25 16.84 11.75
C THR A 176 6.48 18.09 12.17
N LYS A 177 6.95 18.76 13.23
CA LYS A 177 6.35 20.00 13.78
C LYS A 177 6.26 21.17 12.78
N GLU A 178 6.73 20.98 11.54
CA GLU A 178 6.68 21.95 10.44
C GLU A 178 5.51 21.73 9.46
N ASN A 179 4.83 20.57 9.48
CA ASN A 179 3.74 20.27 8.55
C ASN A 179 2.33 20.54 9.10
N ASP A 180 2.19 21.02 10.34
CA ASP A 180 0.91 21.48 10.89
C ASP A 180 0.39 22.79 10.26
N ALA A 181 1.13 23.37 9.30
CA ALA A 181 0.75 24.62 8.62
C ALA A 181 0.25 24.46 7.17
N VAL A 182 0.48 23.33 6.48
CA VAL A 182 0.08 23.20 5.06
C VAL A 182 -0.28 21.77 4.69
N GLN A 183 -1.41 21.26 5.16
CA GLN A 183 -2.31 20.47 4.32
C GLN A 183 -3.73 20.88 4.70
N PRO A 184 -4.48 21.63 3.85
CA PRO A 184 -5.91 21.71 4.06
C PRO A 184 -6.46 20.29 3.96
N GLU A 185 -6.85 19.72 5.10
CA GLU A 185 -7.67 18.52 5.14
C GLU A 185 -8.82 18.77 4.16
N THR A 186 -8.93 17.93 3.12
CA THR A 186 -10.08 17.92 2.21
C THR A 186 -11.30 17.37 2.96
N LYS A 187 -11.76 18.09 3.98
CA LYS A 187 -13.11 17.95 4.51
C LYS A 187 -14.04 18.53 3.44
N LYS A 188 -14.66 17.65 2.66
CA LYS A 188 -15.77 18.01 1.79
C LYS A 188 -16.90 18.56 2.66
N ARG A 189 -16.98 19.89 2.76
CA ARG A 189 -18.12 20.62 3.32
C ARG A 189 -19.26 20.62 2.30
N SER A 190 -20.51 20.69 2.76
CA SER A 190 -21.65 20.66 1.84
C SER A 190 -21.66 21.91 0.95
N ASP A 191 -22.00 21.78 -0.35
CA ASP A 191 -21.99 22.89 -1.32
C ASP A 191 -22.83 24.12 -0.88
N ALA A 192 -23.84 23.89 -0.03
CA ALA A 192 -24.68 24.95 0.54
C ALA A 192 -23.95 25.79 1.60
N GLU A 193 -23.07 25.18 2.39
CA GLU A 193 -22.26 25.88 3.40
C GLU A 193 -21.13 26.65 2.74
N THR A 194 -20.47 26.08 1.72
CA THR A 194 -19.44 26.76 0.92
C THR A 194 -20.01 28.03 0.28
N LYS A 195 -21.19 27.95 -0.34
CA LYS A 195 -21.87 29.12 -0.92
C LYS A 195 -22.21 30.18 0.13
N ARG A 196 -22.63 29.78 1.34
CA ARG A 196 -22.94 30.71 2.43
C ARG A 196 -21.70 31.45 2.91
N ILE A 197 -20.57 30.76 3.04
CA ILE A 197 -19.30 31.34 3.48
C ILE A 197 -18.75 32.30 2.42
N LEU A 198 -18.83 31.93 1.13
CA LEU A 198 -18.45 32.83 0.03
C LEU A 198 -19.29 34.13 0.01
N VAL A 199 -20.59 34.05 0.31
CA VAL A 199 -21.44 35.24 0.43
C VAL A 199 -20.99 36.11 1.60
N LEU A 200 -20.68 35.52 2.76
CA LEU A 200 -20.19 36.25 3.94
C LEU A 200 -18.84 36.93 3.69
N ILE A 201 -17.92 36.27 2.98
CA ILE A 201 -16.64 36.84 2.56
C ILE A 201 -16.86 38.03 1.62
N SER A 202 -17.76 37.90 0.64
CA SER A 202 -18.04 38.98 -0.31
C SER A 202 -18.70 40.21 0.35
N ALA A 203 -19.52 39.98 1.39
CA ALA A 203 -20.25 41.00 2.14
C ALA A 203 -19.40 41.67 3.25
N ALA A 204 -18.23 41.14 3.58
CA ALA A 204 -17.34 41.72 4.57
C ALA A 204 -16.81 43.09 4.09
N LYS A 205 -17.03 44.14 4.90
CA LYS A 205 -16.67 45.54 4.59
C LYS A 205 -15.36 46.00 5.25
N THR A 206 -14.86 45.28 6.25
CA THR A 206 -13.67 45.63 7.04
C THR A 206 -12.76 44.43 7.22
N LYS A 207 -11.43 44.66 7.28
CA LYS A 207 -10.41 43.61 7.43
C LYS A 207 -10.58 42.81 8.73
N ASP A 208 -11.05 43.42 9.81
CA ASP A 208 -11.24 42.74 11.09
C ASP A 208 -12.40 41.74 11.06
N ASN A 209 -13.50 42.09 10.38
CA ASN A 209 -14.62 41.16 10.18
C ASN A 209 -14.24 39.99 9.28
N LEU A 210 -13.38 40.24 8.29
CA LEU A 210 -12.85 39.20 7.43
C LEU A 210 -11.93 38.27 8.24
N ARG A 211 -11.00 38.81 9.04
CA ARG A 211 -10.10 38.01 9.91
C ARG A 211 -10.82 37.07 10.87
N GLN A 212 -12.00 37.43 11.36
CA GLN A 212 -12.82 36.57 12.22
C GLN A 212 -13.35 35.32 11.50
N LEU A 213 -13.45 35.34 10.17
CA LEU A 213 -13.90 34.20 9.35
C LEU A 213 -12.77 33.23 8.99
N ARG A 214 -11.50 33.59 9.24
CA ARG A 214 -10.32 32.75 8.95
C ARG A 214 -10.37 31.34 9.57
N PRO A 215 -10.75 31.13 10.85
CA PRO A 215 -10.80 29.79 11.43
C PRO A 215 -11.91 28.91 10.85
N ASP A 216 -12.90 29.50 10.17
CA ASP A 216 -14.02 28.78 9.58
C ASP A 216 -13.77 28.37 8.12
N LEU A 217 -12.65 28.75 7.51
CA LEU A 217 -12.32 28.39 6.13
C LEU A 217 -11.82 26.94 6.07
N VAL A 218 -12.39 26.13 5.20
CA VAL A 218 -12.08 24.69 5.09
C VAL A 218 -11.73 24.29 3.67
N THR A 219 -12.37 24.91 2.67
CA THR A 219 -12.21 24.57 1.26
C THR A 219 -11.25 25.51 0.55
N GLN A 220 -10.57 25.02 -0.49
CA GLN A 220 -9.60 25.82 -1.25
C GLN A 220 -10.25 27.08 -1.88
N GLU A 221 -11.48 26.96 -2.38
CA GLU A 221 -12.25 28.07 -2.96
C GLU A 221 -12.53 29.19 -1.94
N GLU A 222 -12.82 28.83 -0.68
CA GLU A 222 -13.04 29.80 0.41
C GLU A 222 -11.74 30.56 0.76
N PHE A 223 -10.59 29.88 0.76
CA PHE A 223 -9.29 30.50 1.00
C PHE A 223 -8.89 31.45 -0.12
N GLU A 224 -9.10 31.07 -1.38
CA GLU A 224 -8.79 31.91 -2.55
C GLU A 224 -9.67 33.19 -2.54
N ALA A 225 -10.98 33.04 -2.33
CA ALA A 225 -11.91 34.17 -2.24
C ALA A 225 -11.60 35.11 -1.05
N PHE A 226 -11.16 34.54 0.08
CA PHE A 226 -10.72 35.30 1.24
C PHE A 226 -9.48 36.15 0.95
N GLU A 227 -8.46 35.58 0.31
CA GLU A 227 -7.21 36.26 -0.04
C GLU A 227 -7.44 37.36 -1.08
N GLU A 228 -8.27 37.13 -2.09
CA GLU A 228 -8.67 38.14 -3.06
C GLU A 228 -9.42 39.30 -2.39
N LYS A 229 -10.37 38.99 -1.48
CA LYS A 229 -11.11 40.03 -0.77
C LYS A 229 -10.22 40.83 0.17
N MET A 230 -9.29 40.19 0.87
CA MET A 230 -8.28 40.84 1.71
C MET A 230 -7.41 41.82 0.92
N LYS A 231 -7.03 41.48 -0.33
CA LYS A 231 -6.29 42.36 -1.23
C LYS A 231 -7.12 43.51 -1.78
N SER A 232 -8.43 43.29 -1.99
CA SER A 232 -9.35 44.29 -2.56
C SER A 232 -9.82 45.38 -1.57
N LEU A 233 -9.80 45.09 -0.27
CA LEU A 233 -10.23 46.02 0.77
C LEU A 233 -9.07 46.98 1.14
N THR A 234 -9.06 48.17 0.55
CA THR A 234 -8.09 49.22 0.88
C THR A 234 -8.56 50.06 2.08
N ASN A 235 -8.10 49.65 3.26
CA ASN A 235 -7.30 50.46 4.21
C ASN A 235 -6.72 49.52 5.26
#